data_AF-A0A3A0DFD3-F1
#
_entry.id   AF-A0A3A0DFD3-F1
#
_cell.length_a   1.000
_cell.length_b   1.000
_cell.length_c   1.000
_cell.angle_alpha   90.00
_cell.angle_beta   90.00
_cell.angle_gamma   90.00
#
_symmetry.space_group_name_H-M   'P 1'
#
loop_
_entity.id
_entity.type
_entity.pdbx_description
1 polymer ?
#
loop_
_entity_poly.entity_id
_entity_poly.type
_entity_poly.pdbx_seq_one_letter_code
_entity_poly.pdbx_strand_id
1 'polypeptide(L)'
;MSTGHVDILNAALALSEGERAAIAFELLHSLKPPMALSEDDPALFEELDRRMDAYERDSSTAQDWKDVSSGVKQMLRDRRSP
;
A
#
# COMPACT_ATOMS: atom_id res chain seq x y z
N MET A 1 -6.05 -7.37 24.15
CA MET A 1 -5.83 -6.00 23.64
C MET A 1 -4.62 -6.05 22.72
N SER A 2 -4.81 -5.89 21.40
CA SER A 2 -3.70 -5.93 20.43
C SER A 2 -3.13 -4.51 20.30
N THR A 3 -2.09 -4.21 21.08
CA THR A 3 -1.40 -2.91 21.09
C THR A 3 -0.26 -2.83 20.07
N GLY A 4 0.17 -3.98 19.53
CA GLY A 4 1.38 -4.07 18.71
C GLY A 4 1.37 -3.21 17.44
N HIS A 5 0.22 -3.02 16.78
CA HIS A 5 0.15 -2.20 15.57
C HIS A 5 0.33 -0.70 15.85
N VAL A 6 -0.18 -0.22 16.99
CA VAL A 6 -0.03 1.17 17.43
C VAL A 6 1.42 1.43 17.85
N ASP A 7 2.04 0.47 18.53
CA ASP A 7 3.44 0.56 18.96
C ASP A 7 4.40 0.59 17.76
N ILE A 8 4.15 -0.24 16.74
CA ILE A 8 4.92 -0.24 15.48
C ILE A 8 4.76 1.08 14.73
N LEU A 9 3.54 1.61 14.63
CA LEU A 9 3.28 2.88 13.95
C LEU A 9 4.01 4.04 14.66
N ASN A 10 3.90 4.12 15.98
CA ASN A 10 4.55 5.16 16.77
C ASN A 10 6.08 5.08 16.66
N ALA A 11 6.65 3.87 16.68
CA ALA A 11 8.07 3.65 16.47
C ALA A 11 8.51 4.09 15.06
N ALA A 12 7.73 3.78 14.03
CA ALA A 12 8.02 4.19 12.67
C ALA A 12 7.95 5.72 12.49
N LEU A 13 6.95 6.38 13.11
CA LEU A 13 6.79 7.83 13.06
C LEU A 13 7.88 8.60 13.84
N ALA A 14 8.49 7.96 14.84
CA ALA A 14 9.62 8.53 15.57
C ALA A 14 10.93 8.56 14.77
N LEU A 15 11.03 7.75 13.70
CA LEU A 15 12.17 7.78 12.79
C LEU A 15 12.14 9.01 11.88
N SER A 16 13.30 9.45 11.41
CA SER A 16 13.38 10.46 10.34
C SER A 16 12.82 9.92 9.03
N GLU A 17 12.46 10.82 8.11
CA GLU A 17 11.99 10.42 6.78
C GLU A 17 13.03 9.56 6.02
N GLY A 18 14.31 9.89 6.16
CA GLY A 18 15.40 9.12 5.53
C GLY A 18 15.51 7.70 6.09
N GLU A 19 15.40 7.53 7.41
CA GLU A 19 15.41 6.21 8.06
C GLU A 19 14.18 5.38 7.68
N ARG A 20 12.99 5.99 7.62
CA ARG A 20 11.79 5.31 7.13
C ARG A 20 11.95 4.86 5.67
N ALA A 21 12.53 5.71 4.82
CA ALA A 21 12.76 5.38 3.42
C ALA A 21 13.76 4.23 3.26
N ALA A 22 14.83 4.20 4.06
CA ALA A 22 15.81 3.12 4.06
C ALA A 22 15.19 1.78 4.49
N ILE A 23 14.40 1.77 5.57
CA ILE A 23 13.71 0.55 6.03
C ILE A 23 12.69 0.08 4.98
N ALA A 24 11.91 0.99 4.39
CA ALA A 24 10.97 0.63 3.33
C ALA A 24 11.69 0.03 2.11
N PHE A 25 12.86 0.57 1.75
CA PHE A 25 13.70 0.03 0.69
C PHE A 25 14.20 -1.37 1.03
N GLU A 26 14.74 -1.59 2.23
CA GLU A 26 15.21 -2.91 2.67
C GLU A 26 14.08 -3.94 2.70
N LEU A 27 12.91 -3.57 3.23
CA LEU A 27 11.72 -4.42 3.21
C LEU A 27 11.33 -4.80 1.79
N LEU A 28 11.28 -3.84 0.87
CA LEU A 28 10.96 -4.11 -0.53
C LEU A 28 11.96 -5.08 -1.19
N HIS A 29 13.25 -4.95 -0.87
CA HIS A 29 14.30 -5.82 -1.41
C HIS A 29 14.39 -7.18 -0.71
N SER A 30 13.86 -7.29 0.52
CA SER A 30 13.74 -8.57 1.23
C SER A 30 12.67 -9.47 0.64
N LEU A 31 11.68 -8.87 -0.04
CA LEU A 31 10.65 -9.62 -0.75
C LEU A 31 11.26 -10.23 -2.00
N LYS A 32 11.13 -11.56 -2.14
CA LYS A 32 11.32 -12.17 -3.45
C LYS A 32 10.25 -11.60 -4.38
N PRO A 33 10.61 -11.05 -5.56
CA PRO A 33 9.62 -10.63 -6.53
C PRO A 33 8.68 -11.82 -6.76
N PRO A 34 7.35 -11.65 -6.68
CA PRO A 34 6.45 -12.71 -7.08
C PRO A 34 6.81 -13.05 -8.54
N MET A 35 7.15 -14.31 -8.81
CA MET A 35 7.56 -14.77 -10.14
C MET A 35 6.52 -14.42 -11.22
N ALA A 36 5.27 -14.30 -10.81
CA ALA A 36 4.20 -13.51 -11.40
C ALA A 36 3.12 -13.37 -10.32
N LEU A 37 2.35 -12.27 -10.30
CA LEU A 37 1.01 -12.32 -9.72
C LEU A 37 0.21 -13.22 -10.65
N SER A 38 0.03 -14.48 -10.27
CA SER A 38 -0.82 -15.39 -11.04
C SER A 38 -2.27 -14.98 -10.80
N GLU A 39 -3.04 -14.80 -11.86
CA GLU A 39 -4.49 -14.63 -11.74
C GLU A 39 -5.16 -15.87 -11.13
N ASP A 40 -4.45 -17.01 -11.07
CA ASP A 40 -4.91 -18.25 -10.44
C ASP A 40 -4.48 -18.37 -8.96
N ASP A 41 -3.83 -17.36 -8.36
CA ASP A 41 -3.40 -17.40 -6.96
C ASP A 41 -4.62 -17.36 -6.01
N PRO A 42 -4.88 -18.42 -5.21
CA PRO A 42 -5.99 -18.42 -4.26
C PRO A 42 -5.95 -17.26 -3.26
N ALA A 43 -4.75 -16.82 -2.86
CA ALA A 43 -4.59 -15.69 -1.96
C ALA A 43 -5.01 -14.36 -2.60
N LEU A 44 -4.88 -14.24 -3.92
CA LEU A 44 -5.39 -13.09 -4.66
C LEU A 44 -6.93 -13.09 -4.67
N PHE A 45 -7.57 -14.24 -4.90
CA PHE A 45 -9.03 -14.35 -4.86
C PHE A 45 -9.60 -14.01 -3.48
N GLU A 46 -9.03 -14.58 -2.42
CA GLU A 46 -9.45 -14.28 -1.04
C GLU A 46 -9.33 -12.78 -0.71
N GLU A 47 -8.28 -12.14 -1.21
CA GLU A 47 -8.08 -10.70 -1.06
C GLU A 47 -9.10 -9.87 -1.85
N LEU A 48 -9.45 -10.29 -3.07
CA LEU A 48 -10.45 -9.63 -3.90
C LEU A 48 -11.84 -9.74 -3.27
N ASP A 49 -12.24 -10.92 -2.80
CA ASP A 49 -13.52 -11.14 -2.10
C ASP A 49 -13.61 -10.23 -0.86
N ARG A 50 -12.55 -10.22 -0.04
CA ARG A 50 -12.49 -9.35 1.15
C ARG A 50 -12.66 -7.87 0.81
N ARG A 51 -12.11 -7.40 -0.32
CA ARG A 51 -12.24 -6.02 -0.78
C ARG A 51 -13.63 -5.72 -1.33
N MET A 52 -14.23 -6.66 -2.05
CA MET A 52 -15.61 -6.55 -2.50
C MET A 52 -16.57 -6.44 -1.32
N ASP A 53 -16.43 -7.33 -0.33
CA ASP A 53 -17.24 -7.29 0.90
C ASP A 53 -17.09 -5.96 1.66
N ALA A 54 -15.90 -5.38 1.67
CA ALA A 54 -15.65 -4.11 2.32
C ALA A 54 -16.33 -2.96 1.56
N TYR A 55 -16.27 -2.98 0.22
CA TYR A 55 -16.93 -1.99 -0.63
C TYR A 55 -18.46 -2.07 -0.54
N GLU A 56 -19.02 -3.28 -0.52
CA GLU A 56 -20.46 -3.48 -0.38
C GLU A 56 -20.98 -2.98 0.97
N ARG A 57 -20.17 -3.11 2.04
CA ARG A 57 -20.48 -2.57 3.36
C ARG A 57 -20.34 -1.06 3.44
N ASP A 58 -19.32 -0.49 2.79
CA ASP A 58 -19.07 0.94 2.76
C ASP A 58 -18.36 1.36 1.46
N SER A 59 -19.15 1.84 0.51
CA SER A 59 -18.65 2.26 -0.80
C SER A 59 -17.81 3.53 -0.75
N SER A 60 -17.83 4.28 0.36
CA SER A 60 -17.01 5.49 0.52
C SER A 60 -15.51 5.17 0.68
N THR A 61 -15.18 3.91 0.94
CA THR A 61 -13.80 3.43 1.01
C THR A 61 -13.16 3.19 -0.36
N ALA A 62 -13.96 3.08 -1.43
CA ALA A 62 -13.44 3.02 -2.78
C ALA A 62 -13.21 4.42 -3.35
N GLN A 63 -12.11 4.54 -4.09
CA GLN A 63 -11.77 5.75 -4.82
C GLN A 63 -11.95 5.50 -6.31
N ASP A 64 -12.45 6.50 -7.02
CA ASP A 64 -12.55 6.43 -8.48
C ASP A 64 -11.14 6.31 -9.09
N TRP A 65 -10.97 5.32 -9.97
CA TRP A 65 -9.67 5.04 -10.59
C TRP A 65 -9.13 6.23 -11.40
N LYS A 66 -10.01 7.03 -12.01
CA LYS A 66 -9.63 8.24 -12.74
C LYS A 66 -9.01 9.27 -11.81
N ASP A 67 -9.56 9.43 -10.62
CA ASP A 67 -9.05 10.37 -9.62
C ASP A 67 -7.72 9.90 -9.04
N VAL A 68 -7.63 8.61 -8.67
CA VAL A 68 -6.39 7.99 -8.19
C VAL A 68 -5.29 8.10 -9.23
N SER A 69 -5.56 7.68 -10.47
CA SER A 69 -4.58 7.68 -11.55
C SER A 69 -4.16 9.10 -11.95
N SER A 70 -5.05 10.07 -11.89
CA SER A 70 -4.73 11.48 -12.15
C SER A 70 -3.84 12.06 -11.05
N GLY A 71 -4.13 11.78 -9.77
CA GLY A 71 -3.31 12.19 -8.64
C GLY A 71 -1.89 11.61 -8.69
N VAL A 72 -1.76 10.32 -8.98
CA VAL A 72 -0.44 9.66 -9.13
C VAL A 72 0.35 10.27 -10.29
N LYS A 73 -0.28 10.48 -11.45
CA LYS A 73 0.37 11.13 -12.61
C LYS A 73 0.84 12.54 -12.28
N GLN A 74 0.06 13.29 -11.50
CA GLN A 74 0.43 14.64 -11.08
C GLN A 74 1.63 14.61 -10.13
N MET A 75 1.59 13.80 -9.07
CA MET A 75 2.72 13.62 -8.15
C MET A 75 4.01 13.23 -8.87
N LEU A 76 3.93 12.33 -9.86
CA LEU A 76 5.11 11.92 -10.63
C LEU A 76 5.66 13.03 -11.52
N ARG A 77 4.80 13.95 -12.01
CA ARG A 77 5.24 15.14 -12.74
C ARG A 77 5.92 16.12 -11.80
N ASP A 78 5.32 16.40 -10.65
CA ASP A 78 5.84 17.36 -9.68
C ASP A 78 7.20 16.91 -9.13
N ARG A 79 7.42 15.59 -8.96
CA ARG A 79 8.74 15.03 -8.58
C ARG A 79 9.81 15.12 -9.67
N ARG A 80 9.43 15.33 -10.93
CA ARG A 80 10.34 15.42 -12.08
C ARG A 80 10.63 16.86 -12.51
N SER A 81 9.89 17.83 -11.97
CA SER A 81 10.13 19.25 -12.19
C SER A 81 11.10 19.76 -11.11
N PRO A 82 12.31 20.23 -11.48
CA PRO A 82 13.31 20.74 -10.55
C PRO A 82 12.90 22.06 -9.88
#